data_AF-A0A355DN11-F1
#
_entry.id   AF-A0A355DN11-F1
#
_cell.length_a   1.000
_cell.length_b   1.000
_cell.length_c   1.000
_cell.angle_alpha   90.00
_cell.angle_beta   90.00
_cell.angle_gamma   90.00
#
_symmetry.space_group_name_H-M   'P 1'
#
loop_
_entity.id
_entity.type
_entity.pdbx_description
1 polymer ?
#
loop_
_entity_poly.entity_id
_entity_poly.type
_entity_poly.pdbx_seq_one_letter_code
_entity_poly.pdbx_strand_id
1 'polypeptide(L)'
;VHLELGFNEELSHLIYAGADMIVVPSNYEPCGLTQMIGLRYGTVPIVRGVGGLVNTVFDRDYDENHPLEERNGYVFYDTDYQALESAMGRAIGLWYYYPQEFEKLVIQGMSYDYSWNQPGADYVEIYDYIRYK
;
A
#
# COMPACT_ATOMS: atom_id res chain seq x y z
N VAL A 1 0.89 -25.90 4.44
CA VAL A 1 1.32 -24.69 5.17
C VAL A 1 2.83 -24.71 5.20
N HIS A 2 3.47 -23.69 4.63
CA HIS A 2 4.93 -23.53 4.61
C HIS A 2 5.28 -22.37 5.56
N LEU A 3 6.36 -22.52 6.32
CA LEU A 3 6.78 -21.56 7.34
C LEU A 3 8.29 -21.36 7.23
N GLU A 4 8.70 -20.12 6.99
CA GLU A 4 10.10 -19.70 6.96
C GLU A 4 10.38 -18.81 8.18
N LEU A 5 11.43 -19.14 8.94
CA LEU A 5 11.76 -18.47 10.22
C LEU A 5 12.93 -17.47 10.10
N GLY A 6 13.35 -17.16 8.89
CA GLY A 6 14.40 -16.18 8.59
C GLY A 6 13.96 -15.15 7.56
N PHE A 7 14.57 -13.97 7.61
CA PHE A 7 14.39 -12.98 6.56
C PHE A 7 15.32 -13.31 5.38
N ASN A 8 14.73 -13.42 4.19
CA ASN A 8 15.46 -13.48 2.94
C ASN A 8 14.87 -12.40 2.02
N GLU A 9 15.71 -11.42 1.66
CA GLU A 9 15.31 -10.28 0.84
C GLU A 9 14.85 -10.71 -0.55
N GLU A 10 15.61 -11.56 -1.24
CA GLU A 10 15.25 -12.09 -2.57
C GLU A 10 13.91 -12.80 -2.53
N LEU A 11 13.70 -13.66 -1.53
CA LEU A 11 12.42 -14.34 -1.33
C LEU A 11 11.29 -13.33 -1.07
N SER A 12 11.53 -12.28 -0.30
CA SER A 12 10.52 -11.25 -0.04
C SER A 12 10.07 -10.57 -1.33
N HIS A 13 11.01 -10.23 -2.23
CA HIS A 13 10.70 -9.65 -3.53
C HIS A 13 9.88 -10.61 -4.41
N LEU A 14 10.19 -11.92 -4.38
CA LEU A 14 9.41 -12.93 -5.08
C LEU A 14 8.00 -13.09 -4.50
N ILE A 15 7.84 -12.98 -3.18
CA ILE A 15 6.52 -13.04 -2.53
C ILE A 15 5.67 -11.85 -2.96
N TYR A 16 6.21 -10.62 -2.96
CA TYR A 16 5.48 -9.46 -3.46
C TYR A 16 5.13 -9.67 -4.95
N ALA A 17 6.12 -9.94 -5.80
CA ALA A 17 5.89 -10.13 -7.24
C ALA A 17 4.92 -11.27 -7.60
N GLY A 18 4.82 -12.30 -6.75
CA GLY A 18 3.98 -13.47 -6.98
C GLY A 18 2.60 -13.40 -6.32
N ALA A 19 2.31 -12.37 -5.53
CA ALA A 19 1.05 -12.21 -4.82
C ALA A 19 0.14 -11.17 -5.49
N ASP A 20 -1.15 -11.49 -5.60
CA ASP A 20 -2.18 -10.52 -6.03
C ASP A 20 -2.49 -9.49 -4.91
N MET A 21 -2.46 -9.94 -3.65
CA MET A 21 -2.80 -9.13 -2.48
C MET A 21 -1.86 -9.42 -1.33
N ILE A 22 -1.64 -8.42 -0.47
CA ILE A 22 -0.89 -8.57 0.77
C ILE A 22 -1.65 -7.97 1.94
N VAL A 23 -1.69 -8.72 3.05
CA VAL A 23 -2.38 -8.30 4.27
C VAL A 23 -1.34 -7.79 5.28
N VAL A 24 -1.53 -6.55 5.75
CA VAL A 24 -0.68 -5.90 6.77
C VAL A 24 -1.55 -5.49 7.96
N PRO A 25 -1.86 -6.42 8.89
CA PRO A 25 -2.80 -6.19 9.98
C PRO A 25 -2.11 -5.60 11.23
N SER A 26 -1.16 -4.68 11.05
CA SER A 26 -0.33 -4.12 12.12
C SER A 26 -1.18 -3.42 13.20
N ASN A 27 -0.84 -3.63 14.48
CA ASN A 27 -1.38 -2.83 15.60
C ASN A 27 -0.68 -1.46 15.72
N TYR A 28 0.55 -1.36 15.21
CA TYR A 28 1.39 -0.19 15.27
C TYR A 28 2.32 -0.19 14.05
N GLU A 29 2.46 0.94 13.37
CA GLU A 29 3.29 1.05 12.17
C GLU A 29 4.00 2.41 12.09
N PRO A 30 5.29 2.50 12.42
CA PRO A 30 6.00 3.78 12.46
C PRO A 30 6.37 4.31 11.06
N CYS A 31 6.49 3.45 10.03
CA CYS A 31 6.89 3.92 8.69
C CYS A 31 6.67 2.92 7.53
N GLY A 32 6.29 1.66 7.83
CA GLY A 32 6.19 0.48 6.95
C GLY A 32 6.46 0.64 5.45
N LEU A 33 7.39 -0.16 4.91
CA LEU A 33 7.69 -0.21 3.48
C LEU A 33 6.86 -1.26 2.72
N THR A 34 6.26 -2.22 3.43
CA THR A 34 5.60 -3.39 2.85
C THR A 34 4.52 -3.03 1.83
N GLN A 35 3.65 -2.06 2.15
CA GLN A 35 2.60 -1.59 1.25
C GLN A 35 3.18 -0.85 0.03
N MET A 36 4.26 -0.07 0.20
CA MET A 36 4.90 0.62 -0.91
C MET A 36 5.57 -0.37 -1.86
N ILE A 37 6.27 -1.38 -1.31
CA ILE A 37 6.89 -2.44 -2.11
C ILE A 37 5.80 -3.25 -2.83
N GLY A 38 4.75 -3.65 -2.12
CA GLY A 38 3.60 -4.34 -2.71
C GLY A 38 3.01 -3.57 -3.88
N LEU A 39 2.70 -2.28 -3.70
CA LEU A 39 2.20 -1.42 -4.77
C LEU A 39 3.14 -1.37 -5.98
N ARG A 40 4.46 -1.30 -5.78
CA ARG A 40 5.44 -1.32 -6.90
C ARG A 40 5.50 -2.65 -7.65
N TYR A 41 5.19 -3.76 -6.98
CA TYR A 41 5.07 -5.07 -7.61
C TYR A 41 3.68 -5.36 -8.19
N GLY A 42 2.71 -4.47 -8.02
CA GLY A 42 1.33 -4.68 -8.43
C GLY A 42 0.51 -5.54 -7.46
N THR A 43 0.98 -5.71 -6.24
CA THR A 43 0.27 -6.40 -5.16
C THR A 43 -0.62 -5.42 -4.41
N VAL A 44 -1.94 -5.66 -4.40
CA VAL A 44 -2.90 -4.76 -3.74
C VAL A 44 -2.81 -4.91 -2.22
N PRO A 45 -2.53 -3.83 -1.47
CA PRO A 45 -2.42 -3.88 -0.02
C PRO A 45 -3.79 -3.85 0.67
N ILE A 46 -3.94 -4.70 1.70
CA ILE A 46 -5.05 -4.72 2.64
C ILE A 46 -4.48 -4.42 4.02
N VAL A 47 -4.73 -3.23 4.55
CA VAL A 47 -3.98 -2.69 5.69
C VAL A 47 -4.89 -2.27 6.82
N ARG A 48 -4.38 -2.33 8.05
CA ARG A 48 -5.01 -1.58 9.14
C ARG A 48 -4.65 -0.10 9.03
N GLY A 49 -5.63 0.79 9.21
CA GLY A 49 -5.47 2.25 9.19
C GLY A 49 -4.71 2.79 10.41
N VAL A 50 -3.42 2.47 10.52
CA VAL A 50 -2.53 2.95 11.58
C VAL A 50 -1.24 3.54 11.00
N GLY A 51 -0.75 4.60 11.63
CA GLY A 51 0.56 5.19 11.33
C GLY A 51 0.79 5.48 9.84
N GLY A 52 1.90 4.99 9.29
CA GLY A 52 2.26 5.21 7.88
C GLY A 52 1.30 4.59 6.85
N LEU A 53 0.53 3.57 7.23
CA LEU A 53 -0.34 2.82 6.32
C LEU A 53 -1.49 3.69 5.82
N VAL A 54 -2.11 4.47 6.70
CA VAL A 54 -3.24 5.35 6.33
C VAL A 54 -2.84 6.52 5.44
N ASN A 55 -1.54 6.87 5.42
CA ASN A 55 -1.00 7.93 4.56
C ASN A 55 -0.54 7.40 3.20
N THR A 56 -0.53 6.08 3.01
CA THR A 56 0.00 5.44 1.80
C THR A 56 -1.07 4.64 1.06
N VAL A 57 -2.00 4.03 1.79
CA VAL A 57 -3.07 3.20 1.23
C VAL A 57 -4.39 3.94 1.34
N PHE A 58 -5.00 4.16 0.19
CA PHE A 58 -6.26 4.88 0.02
C PHE A 58 -7.34 3.87 -0.33
N ASP A 59 -8.33 3.73 0.56
CA ASP A 59 -9.37 2.69 0.44
C ASP A 59 -10.19 2.87 -0.82
N ARG A 60 -10.23 1.85 -1.66
CA ARG A 60 -10.95 1.84 -2.93
C ARG A 60 -12.43 2.19 -2.79
N ASP A 61 -13.12 1.68 -1.78
CA ASP A 61 -14.58 1.83 -1.68
C ASP A 61 -14.97 3.07 -0.84
N TYR A 62 -14.21 3.38 0.21
CA TYR A 62 -14.63 4.29 1.27
C TYR A 62 -13.71 5.50 1.52
N ASP A 63 -12.61 5.66 0.78
CA ASP A 63 -11.82 6.90 0.90
C ASP A 63 -12.65 8.08 0.36
N GLU A 64 -12.86 9.12 1.15
CA GLU A 64 -13.61 10.31 0.74
C GLU A 64 -12.69 11.46 0.30
N ASN A 65 -11.40 11.36 0.59
CA ASN A 65 -10.40 12.41 0.35
C ASN A 65 -9.74 12.27 -1.03
N HIS A 66 -9.71 11.05 -1.58
CA HIS A 66 -9.09 10.76 -2.88
C HIS A 66 -10.14 10.40 -3.95
N PRO A 67 -9.99 10.92 -5.18
CA PRO A 67 -10.81 10.48 -6.31
C PRO A 67 -10.58 8.99 -6.59
N LEU A 68 -11.50 8.34 -7.30
CA LEU A 68 -11.48 6.87 -7.50
C LEU A 68 -10.19 6.39 -8.19
N GLU A 69 -9.63 7.22 -9.06
CA GLU A 69 -8.40 6.99 -9.81
C GLU A 69 -7.12 7.06 -8.97
N GLU A 70 -7.19 7.68 -7.79
CA GLU A 70 -6.09 7.81 -6.82
C GLU A 70 -6.28 6.87 -5.62
N ARG A 71 -7.10 5.83 -5.75
CA ARG A 71 -7.23 4.80 -4.72
C ARG A 71 -6.38 3.61 -5.09
N ASN A 72 -5.86 2.91 -4.09
CA ASN A 72 -4.80 1.92 -4.35
C ASN A 72 -4.84 0.69 -3.44
N GLY A 73 -5.84 0.55 -2.57
CA GLY A 73 -5.96 -0.64 -1.74
C GLY A 73 -7.19 -0.67 -0.85
N TYR A 74 -7.08 -1.39 0.25
CA TYR A 74 -8.18 -1.63 1.19
C TYR A 74 -7.73 -1.34 2.62
N VAL A 75 -8.57 -0.62 3.36
CA VAL A 75 -8.29 -0.23 4.74
C VAL A 75 -9.37 -0.78 5.67
N PHE A 76 -8.94 -1.23 6.85
CA PHE A 76 -9.82 -1.53 7.99
C PHE A 76 -9.24 -0.87 9.24
N TYR A 77 -10.05 -0.66 10.27
CA TYR A 77 -9.62 0.14 11.44
C TYR A 77 -9.59 -0.68 12.73
N ASP A 78 -10.60 -1.50 12.98
CA ASP A 78 -10.67 -2.24 14.23
C ASP A 78 -9.65 -3.38 14.29
N THR A 79 -9.36 -3.79 15.52
CA THR A 79 -8.38 -4.85 15.80
C THR A 79 -8.97 -6.26 15.74
N ASP A 80 -10.28 -6.36 15.59
CA ASP A 80 -11.00 -7.62 15.53
C ASP A 80 -10.92 -8.29 14.15
N TYR A 81 -11.37 -9.54 14.11
CA TYR A 81 -11.33 -10.33 12.88
C TYR A 81 -12.39 -9.89 11.89
N GLN A 82 -13.52 -9.33 12.35
CA GLN A 82 -14.61 -8.90 11.48
C GLN A 82 -14.19 -7.73 10.60
N ALA A 83 -13.41 -6.79 11.14
CA ALA A 83 -12.88 -5.67 10.37
C ALA A 83 -11.90 -6.13 9.29
N LEU A 84 -11.00 -7.07 9.63
CA LEU A 84 -10.10 -7.66 8.65
C LEU A 84 -10.86 -8.46 7.58
N GLU A 85 -11.83 -9.29 7.99
CA GLU A 85 -12.66 -10.08 7.09
C GLU A 85 -13.46 -9.19 6.14
N SER A 86 -13.97 -8.06 6.61
CA SER A 86 -14.66 -7.07 5.79
C SER A 86 -13.77 -6.53 4.67
N ALA A 87 -12.54 -6.08 4.98
CA ALA A 87 -11.61 -5.59 3.96
C ALA A 87 -11.16 -6.70 3.00
N MET A 88 -10.85 -7.90 3.51
CA MET A 88 -10.51 -9.05 2.69
C MET A 88 -11.65 -9.47 1.76
N GLY A 89 -12.89 -9.48 2.26
CA GLY A 89 -14.08 -9.82 1.48
C GLY A 89 -14.31 -8.87 0.31
N ARG A 90 -14.10 -7.56 0.53
CA ARG A 90 -14.19 -6.55 -0.54
C ARG A 90 -13.09 -6.74 -1.58
N ALA A 91 -11.85 -6.96 -1.15
CA ALA A 91 -10.70 -7.16 -2.04
C ALA A 91 -10.85 -8.43 -2.88
N ILE A 92 -11.13 -9.57 -2.24
CA ILE A 92 -11.35 -10.87 -2.90
C ILE A 92 -12.58 -10.79 -3.82
N GLY A 93 -13.64 -10.10 -3.39
CA GLY A 93 -14.83 -9.86 -4.20
C GLY A 93 -14.52 -9.10 -5.48
N LEU A 94 -13.72 -8.02 -5.40
CA LEU A 94 -13.27 -7.28 -6.58
C LEU A 94 -12.46 -8.18 -7.53
N TRP A 95 -11.45 -8.87 -6.99
CA TRP A 95 -10.57 -9.76 -7.74
C TRP A 95 -11.34 -10.87 -8.47
N TYR A 96 -12.32 -11.48 -7.81
CA TYR A 96 -13.07 -12.61 -8.35
C TYR A 96 -14.18 -12.19 -9.33
N TYR A 97 -15.01 -11.20 -8.94
CA TYR A 97 -16.21 -10.85 -9.72
C TYR A 97 -15.96 -9.77 -10.78
N TYR A 98 -14.91 -8.96 -10.64
CA TYR A 98 -14.64 -7.80 -11.49
C TYR A 98 -13.13 -7.67 -11.79
N PRO A 99 -12.52 -8.65 -12.45
CA PRO A 99 -11.06 -8.72 -12.64
C PRO A 99 -10.50 -7.51 -13.41
N GLN A 100 -11.26 -6.89 -14.33
CA GLN A 100 -10.80 -5.68 -15.02
C GLN A 100 -10.69 -4.47 -14.08
N GLU A 101 -11.58 -4.37 -13.09
CA GLU A 101 -11.51 -3.30 -12.09
C GLU A 101 -10.39 -3.57 -11.08
N PHE A 102 -10.10 -4.83 -10.78
CA PHE A 102 -8.93 -5.20 -9.98
C PHE A 102 -7.63 -4.84 -10.70
N GLU A 103 -7.51 -5.14 -12.00
CA GLU A 103 -6.34 -4.76 -12.81
C GLU A 103 -6.12 -3.24 -12.84
N LYS A 104 -7.21 -2.45 -12.93
CA LYS A 104 -7.11 -0.99 -12.82
C LYS A 104 -6.55 -0.56 -11.46
N LEU A 105 -7.04 -1.16 -10.38
CA LEU A 105 -6.56 -0.86 -9.02
C LEU A 105 -5.06 -1.19 -8.87
N VAL A 106 -4.62 -2.30 -9.46
CA VAL A 106 -3.20 -2.69 -9.52
C VAL A 106 -2.37 -1.62 -10.24
N ILE A 107 -2.79 -1.20 -11.44
CA ILE A 107 -2.07 -0.19 -12.24
C ILE A 107 -2.04 1.16 -11.51
N GLN A 108 -3.14 1.57 -10.88
CA GLN A 108 -3.21 2.78 -10.05
C GLN A 108 -2.17 2.72 -8.93
N GLY A 109 -2.13 1.61 -8.20
CA GLY A 109 -1.14 1.39 -7.14
C GLY A 109 0.31 1.47 -7.63
N MET A 110 0.61 0.84 -8.76
CA MET A 110 1.96 0.86 -9.37
C MET A 110 2.39 2.27 -9.81
N SER A 111 1.44 3.14 -10.12
CA SER A 111 1.71 4.50 -10.62
C SER A 111 2.22 5.46 -9.54
N TYR A 112 2.02 5.14 -8.26
CA TYR A 112 2.52 5.96 -7.16
C TYR A 112 4.05 6.03 -7.18
N ASP A 113 4.57 7.27 -7.10
CA ASP A 113 5.99 7.55 -6.97
C ASP A 113 6.34 7.83 -5.50
N TYR A 114 6.96 6.84 -4.85
CA TYR A 114 7.53 6.96 -3.52
C TYR A 114 9.06 7.14 -3.55
N SER A 115 9.61 7.59 -4.67
CA SER A 115 11.04 7.87 -4.78
C SER A 115 11.44 9.16 -4.07
N TRP A 116 12.75 9.32 -3.86
CA TRP A 116 13.34 10.53 -3.29
C TRP A 116 13.46 11.69 -4.30
N ASN A 117 12.97 11.52 -5.52
CA ASN A 117 13.13 12.54 -6.56
C ASN A 117 12.46 13.86 -6.18
N GLN A 118 11.19 13.82 -5.74
CA GLN A 118 10.47 15.02 -5.35
C GLN A 118 10.96 15.58 -4.02
N PRO A 119 11.02 14.81 -2.91
CA PRO A 119 11.51 15.36 -1.64
C PRO A 119 12.93 15.89 -1.76
N GLY A 120 13.80 15.20 -2.51
CA GLY A 120 15.19 15.63 -2.72
C GLY A 120 15.29 17.01 -3.40
N ALA A 121 14.46 17.27 -4.41
CA ALA A 121 14.39 18.57 -5.06
C ALA A 121 13.94 19.66 -4.07
N ASP A 122 12.89 19.40 -3.29
CA ASP A 122 12.37 20.34 -2.29
C ASP A 122 13.44 20.68 -1.23
N TYR A 123 14.22 19.69 -0.80
CA TYR A 123 15.35 19.92 0.11
C TYR A 123 16.42 20.83 -0.52
N VAL A 124 16.80 20.59 -1.77
CA VAL A 124 17.80 21.43 -2.47
C VAL A 124 17.32 22.88 -2.56
N GLU A 125 16.04 23.11 -2.89
CA GLU A 125 15.48 24.47 -2.94
C GLU A 125 15.57 25.19 -1.59
N ILE A 126 15.32 24.49 -0.49
CA ILE A 126 15.47 25.05 0.87
C ILE A 126 16.93 25.41 1.16
N TYR A 127 17.88 24.54 0.81
CA TYR A 127 19.31 24.81 1.01
C TYR A 127 19.78 26.01 0.18
N ASP A 128 19.34 26.11 -1.07
CA ASP A 128 19.67 27.26 -1.94
C ASP A 128 19.04 28.56 -1.41
N TYR A 129 17.80 28.53 -0.95
CA TYR A 129 17.14 29.70 -0.34
C TYR A 129 17.92 30.27 0.86
N ILE A 130 18.42 29.39 1.73
CA ILE A 130 19.17 29.80 2.93
C ILE A 130 20.60 30.23 2.58
N ARG A 131 21.22 29.65 1.53
CA ARG A 131 22.58 29.99 1.10
C ARG A 131 22.74 31.44 0.64
N TYR A 132 21.69 32.03 0.08
CA TYR A 132 21.68 33.41 -0.42
C TYR A 132 21.06 34.42 0.55
N LYS A 133 20.79 34.01 1.79
CA LYS A 133 20.50 34.90 2.92
C LYS A 133 21.73 35.14 3.78
#